data_AF-X1LNP3-F1
#
_entry.id   AF-X1LNP3-F1
#
_cell.length_a   1.000
_cell.length_b   1.000
_cell.length_c   1.000
_cell.angle_alpha   90.00
_cell.angle_beta   90.00
_cell.angle_gamma   90.00
#
_symmetry.space_group_name_H-M   'P 1'
#
loop_
_entity.id
_entity.type
_entity.pdbx_description
1 polymer ?
#
loop_
_entity_poly.entity_id
_entity_poly.type
_entity_poly.pdbx_seq_one_letter_code
_entity_poly.pdbx_strand_id
1 'polypeptide(L)'
;MPYQKGKRLPIERASKLGHLEVIQSPLVKKLCENFNDPNFKIEPTEINWQPIPKCGNELKIIFASDGSIQTIESPIPPYKAIAFVKSALLRMDQYAISKLDKENPNPFALRDIMKKSALFHATSFPLR
;
A
#
# COMPACT_ATOMS: atom_id res chain seq x y z
N MET A 1 -7.52 2.50 -22.46
CA MET A 1 -6.98 3.77 -23.02
C MET A 1 -6.35 4.58 -21.88
N PRO A 2 -5.17 5.18 -22.04
CA PRO A 2 -4.63 6.09 -21.04
C PRO A 2 -5.50 7.35 -20.96
N TYR A 3 -5.90 7.74 -19.76
CA TYR A 3 -6.86 8.81 -19.47
C TYR A 3 -6.60 10.10 -20.27
N GLN A 4 -7.52 10.42 -21.18
CA GLN A 4 -7.54 11.73 -21.87
C GLN A 4 -7.67 12.86 -20.84
N LYS A 5 -6.98 13.97 -21.10
CA LYS A 5 -6.85 15.12 -20.19
C LYS A 5 -8.17 15.90 -20.14
N GLY A 6 -9.08 15.56 -19.22
CA GLY A 6 -10.33 16.29 -18.99
C GLY A 6 -10.12 17.57 -18.17
N LYS A 7 -10.73 18.69 -18.60
CA LYS A 7 -10.73 20.00 -17.89
C LYS A 7 -11.65 20.06 -16.66
N ARG A 8 -12.21 18.93 -16.21
CA ARG A 8 -13.42 18.88 -15.36
C ARG A 8 -13.20 18.84 -13.84
N LEU A 9 -11.97 18.87 -13.35
CA LEU A 9 -11.70 18.91 -11.91
C LEU A 9 -10.86 20.17 -11.59
N PRO A 10 -11.42 21.16 -10.88
CA PRO A 10 -10.63 22.26 -10.36
C PRO A 10 -9.77 21.73 -9.20
N ILE A 11 -8.45 21.95 -9.30
CA ILE A 11 -7.44 21.85 -8.22
C ILE A 11 -6.83 20.45 -7.95
N GLU A 12 -7.43 19.33 -8.33
CA GLU A 12 -6.75 18.02 -8.23
C GLU A 12 -5.98 17.65 -9.51
N ARG A 13 -4.67 17.93 -9.51
CA ARG A 13 -3.72 17.28 -10.43
C ARG A 13 -3.23 16.00 -9.79
N ALA A 14 -3.89 14.88 -10.04
CA ALA A 14 -3.19 13.59 -9.94
C ALA A 14 -1.98 13.68 -10.88
N SER A 15 -0.78 13.79 -10.32
CA SER A 15 0.46 13.91 -11.10
C SER A 15 0.57 12.66 -11.95
N LYS A 16 0.22 12.77 -13.25
CA LYS A 16 0.36 11.70 -14.25
C LYS A 16 1.77 11.11 -14.31
N LEU A 17 2.76 11.76 -13.69
CA LEU A 17 4.17 11.36 -13.67
C LEU A 17 4.63 10.72 -12.35
N GLY A 18 3.93 10.91 -11.23
CA GLY A 18 4.35 10.32 -9.93
C GLY A 18 4.33 8.78 -9.94
N HIS A 19 3.43 8.19 -10.73
CA HIS A 19 3.38 6.74 -10.95
C HIS A 19 4.53 6.22 -11.83
N LEU A 20 5.13 7.08 -12.66
CA LEU A 20 6.27 6.73 -13.53
C LEU A 20 7.60 6.73 -12.76
N GLU A 21 7.72 7.50 -11.68
CA GLU A 21 8.89 7.44 -10.79
C GLU A 21 9.03 6.08 -10.12
N VAL A 22 7.91 5.40 -9.84
CA VAL A 22 7.94 4.04 -9.26
C VAL A 22 8.63 3.06 -10.21
N ILE A 23 8.45 3.20 -11.53
CA ILE A 23 9.14 2.39 -12.54
C ILE A 23 10.64 2.70 -12.58
N GLN A 24 11.06 3.88 -12.12
CA GLN A 24 12.48 4.22 -12.00
C GLN A 24 13.14 3.57 -10.78
N SER A 25 12.36 3.06 -9.81
CA SER A 25 12.88 2.35 -8.64
C SER A 25 13.70 1.14 -9.08
N PRO A 26 14.95 0.99 -8.61
CA PRO A 26 15.80 -0.17 -8.92
C PRO A 26 15.13 -1.49 -8.58
N LEU A 27 14.37 -1.54 -7.48
CA LEU A 27 13.64 -2.73 -7.07
C LEU A 27 12.53 -3.08 -8.08
N VAL A 28 11.75 -2.08 -8.52
CA VAL A 28 10.63 -2.29 -9.44
C VAL A 28 11.16 -2.71 -10.82
N LYS A 29 12.25 -2.10 -11.30
CA LYS A 29 12.92 -2.55 -12.52
C LYS A 29 13.34 -4.00 -12.45
N LYS A 30 14.01 -4.39 -11.36
CA LYS A 30 14.46 -5.77 -11.15
C LYS A 30 13.29 -6.75 -11.12
N LEU A 31 12.16 -6.38 -10.51
CA LEU A 31 10.94 -7.20 -10.52
C LEU A 31 10.37 -7.34 -11.93
N CYS A 32 10.30 -6.26 -12.70
CA CYS A 32 9.84 -6.30 -14.10
C CYS A 32 10.77 -7.13 -14.99
N GLU A 33 12.09 -7.03 -14.81
CA GLU A 33 13.08 -7.83 -15.53
C GLU A 33 12.94 -9.32 -15.18
N ASN A 34 12.90 -9.65 -13.89
CA ASN A 34 12.70 -11.03 -13.42
C ASN A 34 11.37 -11.64 -13.89
N PHE A 35 10.29 -10.83 -13.94
CA PHE A 35 8.99 -11.29 -14.42
C PHE A 35 9.02 -11.70 -15.90
N ASN A 36 9.87 -11.04 -16.69
CA ASN A 36 10.03 -11.32 -18.11
C ASN A 36 11.21 -12.25 -18.42
N ASP A 37 11.90 -12.80 -17.41
CA ASP A 37 13.04 -13.69 -17.63
C ASP A 37 12.55 -15.07 -18.12
N PRO A 38 12.86 -15.46 -19.37
CA PRO A 38 12.46 -16.76 -19.92
C PRO A 38 13.25 -17.93 -19.30
N ASN A 39 14.38 -17.67 -18.64
CA ASN A 39 15.25 -18.67 -18.03
C ASN A 39 15.10 -18.65 -16.50
N PHE A 40 13.87 -18.81 -16.02
CA PHE A 40 13.57 -18.89 -14.59
C PHE A 40 14.48 -19.91 -13.90
N LYS A 41 15.32 -19.42 -12.98
CA LYS A 41 16.10 -20.28 -12.09
C LYS A 41 15.17 -20.81 -11.01
N ILE A 42 15.03 -22.12 -10.94
CA ILE A 42 14.31 -22.81 -9.86
C ILE A 42 14.92 -22.34 -8.54
N GLU A 43 14.07 -21.86 -7.62
CA GLU A 43 14.52 -21.45 -6.30
C GLU A 43 15.30 -22.59 -5.63
N PRO A 44 16.42 -22.30 -4.94
CA PRO A 44 17.20 -23.32 -4.27
C PRO A 44 16.30 -24.08 -3.28
N THR A 45 16.24 -25.40 -3.45
CA THR A 45 15.43 -26.32 -2.63
C THR A 45 15.88 -26.34 -1.16
N GLU A 46 17.10 -25.89 -0.89
CA GLU A 46 17.70 -25.82 0.43
C GLU A 46 17.45 -24.46 1.08
N ILE A 47 16.32 -24.33 1.76
CA ILE A 47 15.99 -23.16 2.57
C ILE A 47 16.76 -23.24 3.90
N ASN A 48 17.82 -22.44 4.03
CA ASN A 48 18.54 -22.28 5.30
C ASN A 48 17.94 -21.14 6.12
N TRP A 49 17.09 -21.48 7.08
CA TRP A 49 16.59 -20.52 8.06
C TRP A 49 17.74 -19.92 8.86
N GLN A 50 17.94 -18.61 8.73
CA GLN A 50 18.89 -17.88 9.55
C GLN A 50 18.17 -17.21 10.72
N PRO A 51 18.76 -17.20 11.93
CA PRO A 51 18.20 -16.47 13.04
C PRO A 51 18.22 -14.97 12.73
N ILE A 52 17.10 -14.29 12.98
CA ILE A 52 17.04 -12.84 12.89
C ILE A 52 17.98 -12.25 13.96
N PRO A 53 18.92 -11.36 13.59
CA PRO A 53 19.78 -10.71 14.57
C PRO A 53 18.93 -9.91 15.55
N LYS A 54 19.12 -10.17 16.86
CA LYS A 54 18.35 -9.53 17.95
C LYS A 54 18.93 -8.17 18.38
N CYS A 55 19.98 -7.71 17.72
CA CYS A 55 20.72 -6.51 18.11
C CYS A 55 20.22 -5.31 17.29
N GLY A 56 19.84 -4.20 17.96
CA GLY A 56 19.41 -2.97 17.29
C GLY A 56 18.58 -2.07 18.19
N ASN A 57 18.35 -0.83 17.74
CA ASN A 57 17.43 0.09 18.39
C ASN A 57 16.02 -0.08 17.83
N GLU A 58 15.00 0.04 18.70
CA GLU A 58 13.61 0.03 18.25
C GLU A 58 13.29 1.21 17.32
N LEU A 59 12.47 0.96 16.31
CA LEU A 59 12.01 1.98 15.37
C LEU A 59 11.02 2.91 16.05
N LYS A 60 11.41 4.13 16.36
CA LYS A 60 10.54 5.09 17.08
C LYS A 60 9.21 5.37 16.37
N ILE A 61 9.24 5.44 15.04
CA ILE A 61 8.06 5.67 14.21
C ILE A 61 7.97 4.56 13.18
N ILE A 62 6.81 3.91 13.12
CA ILE A 62 6.48 2.86 12.16
C ILE A 62 5.42 3.40 11.21
N PHE A 63 5.62 3.21 9.91
CA PHE A 63 4.59 3.44 8.90
C PHE A 63 4.12 2.09 8.37
N ALA A 64 2.82 1.86 8.40
CA ALA A 64 2.19 0.67 7.84
C ALA A 64 1.16 1.12 6.79
N SER A 65 1.12 0.47 5.65
CA SER A 65 0.12 0.72 4.63
C SER A 65 -0.66 -0.56 4.39
N ASP A 66 -1.98 -0.44 4.34
CA ASP A 66 -2.88 -1.53 3.96
C ASP A 66 -3.95 -0.99 3.01
N GLY A 67 -4.59 -1.86 2.25
CA GLY A 67 -5.64 -1.48 1.33
C GLY A 67 -6.40 -2.65 0.75
N SER A 68 -7.57 -2.34 0.22
CA SER A 68 -8.45 -3.30 -0.45
C SER A 68 -8.91 -2.76 -1.79
N ILE A 69 -9.20 -3.69 -2.69
CA ILE A 69 -9.79 -3.43 -3.99
C ILE A 69 -11.05 -4.29 -4.13
N GLN A 70 -12.13 -3.67 -4.58
CA GLN A 70 -13.38 -4.33 -4.90
C GLN A 70 -13.78 -3.96 -6.32
N THR A 71 -13.91 -4.96 -7.19
CA THR A 71 -14.40 -4.77 -8.55
C THR A 71 -15.90 -4.99 -8.61
N ILE A 72 -16.61 -4.12 -9.33
CA ILE A 72 -18.01 -4.29 -9.70
C ILE A 72 -18.09 -4.38 -11.22
N GLU A 73 -18.71 -5.45 -11.70
CA GLU A 73 -18.85 -5.74 -13.13
C GLU A 73 -20.32 -5.76 -13.53
N SER A 74 -20.63 -5.18 -14.69
CA SER A 74 -21.93 -5.33 -15.34
C SER A 74 -21.91 -6.60 -16.18
N PRO A 75 -22.75 -7.61 -15.86
CA PRO A 75 -22.83 -8.84 -16.64
C PRO A 75 -23.53 -8.63 -18.00
N ILE A 76 -24.18 -7.49 -18.20
CA ILE A 76 -24.97 -7.17 -19.39
C ILE A 76 -24.21 -6.19 -20.29
N PRO A 77 -24.26 -6.37 -21.63
CA PRO A 77 -23.70 -5.42 -22.59
C PRO A 77 -24.25 -3.98 -22.44
N PRO A 78 -23.41 -2.95 -22.64
CA PRO A 78 -21.97 -3.03 -22.83
C PRO A 78 -21.29 -3.39 -21.51
N TYR A 79 -20.46 -4.44 -21.51
CA TYR A 79 -19.74 -4.92 -20.32
C TYR A 79 -18.90 -3.78 -19.73
N LYS A 80 -19.28 -3.33 -18.54
CA LYS A 80 -18.62 -2.25 -17.80
C LYS A 80 -18.00 -2.81 -16.54
N ALA A 81 -16.82 -2.32 -16.18
CA ALA A 81 -16.19 -2.70 -14.91
C ALA A 81 -15.54 -1.49 -14.25
N ILE A 82 -15.79 -1.34 -12.95
CA ILE A 82 -15.22 -0.29 -12.10
C ILE A 82 -14.62 -0.96 -10.86
N ALA A 83 -13.36 -0.63 -10.55
CA ALA A 83 -12.72 -1.02 -9.31
C ALA A 83 -12.79 0.13 -8.30
N PHE A 84 -13.27 -0.16 -7.09
CA PHE A 84 -13.18 0.72 -5.93
C PHE A 84 -11.95 0.31 -5.12
N VAL A 85 -11.09 1.27 -4.83
CA VAL A 85 -9.87 1.05 -4.05
C VAL A 85 -9.91 1.92 -2.81
N LYS A 86 -9.60 1.32 -1.67
CA LYS A 86 -9.42 2.02 -0.40
C LYS A 86 -8.07 1.65 0.17
N SER A 87 -7.29 2.64 0.57
CA SER A 87 -6.04 2.44 1.28
C SER A 87 -6.01 3.24 2.58
N ALA A 88 -5.21 2.76 3.53
CA ALA A 88 -4.93 3.41 4.79
C ALA A 88 -3.41 3.40 5.00
N LEU A 89 -2.84 4.58 5.25
CA LEU A 89 -1.51 4.74 5.79
C LEU A 89 -1.62 5.01 7.27
N LEU A 90 -1.05 4.13 8.09
CA LEU A 90 -0.97 4.24 9.54
C LEU A 90 0.43 4.67 9.94
N ARG A 91 0.51 5.75 10.71
CA ARG A 91 1.71 6.21 11.41
C ARG A 91 1.58 5.86 12.89
N MET A 92 2.47 5.02 13.36
CA MET A 92 2.51 4.54 14.73
C MET A 92 3.73 5.10 15.46
N ASP A 93 3.49 5.74 16.60
CA ASP A 93 4.54 6.23 17.49
C ASP A 93 4.72 5.24 18.64
N GLN A 94 5.86 4.54 18.66
CA GLN A 94 6.14 3.53 19.67
C GLN A 94 6.21 4.11 21.07
N TYR A 95 6.63 5.37 21.23
CA TYR A 95 6.68 6.02 22.54
C TYR A 95 5.28 6.35 23.07
N ALA A 96 4.34 6.73 22.19
CA ALA A 96 2.95 6.94 22.59
C ALA A 96 2.28 5.62 23.01
N ILE A 97 2.58 4.53 22.28
CA ILE A 97 2.04 3.20 22.58
C ILE A 97 2.67 2.60 23.84
N SER A 98 3.96 2.83 24.10
CA SER A 98 4.63 2.31 25.29
C SER A 98 4.08 2.87 26.60
N LYS A 99 3.29 3.96 26.53
CA LYS A 99 2.57 4.53 27.69
C LYS A 99 1.23 3.86 27.97
N LEU A 100 0.72 3.05 27.05
CA LEU A 100 -0.49 2.26 27.26
C LEU A 100 -0.15 1.01 28.08
N ASP A 101 -1.09 0.60 28.92
CA ASP A 101 -1.06 -0.73 29.51
C ASP A 101 -1.15 -1.78 28.39
N LYS A 102 -0.19 -2.70 28.34
CA LYS A 102 -0.10 -3.73 27.31
C LYS A 102 -1.13 -4.84 27.49
N GLU A 103 -1.52 -5.12 28.74
CA GLU A 103 -2.44 -6.20 29.08
C GLU A 103 -3.89 -5.70 29.09
N ASN A 104 -4.11 -4.48 29.60
CA ASN A 104 -5.44 -3.87 29.71
C ASN A 104 -5.47 -2.43 29.16
N PRO A 105 -5.28 -2.23 27.85
CA PRO A 105 -5.23 -0.89 27.26
C PRO A 105 -6.56 -0.16 27.41
N ASN A 106 -6.52 1.09 27.90
CA ASN A 106 -7.70 1.94 27.94
C ASN A 106 -8.22 2.20 26.50
N PRO A 107 -9.47 1.80 26.16
CA PRO A 107 -9.99 1.92 24.80
C PRO A 107 -10.05 3.36 24.27
N PHE A 108 -10.29 4.34 25.13
CA PHE A 108 -10.35 5.75 24.74
C PHE A 108 -8.97 6.31 24.42
N ALA A 109 -7.97 5.96 25.24
CA ALA A 109 -6.58 6.37 24.98
C ALA A 109 -6.05 5.76 23.68
N LEU A 110 -6.34 4.48 23.43
CA LEU A 110 -5.98 3.81 22.18
C LEU A 110 -6.64 4.49 20.98
N ARG A 111 -7.95 4.76 21.06
CA ARG A 111 -8.70 5.46 20.00
C ARG A 111 -8.10 6.83 19.70
N ASP A 112 -7.72 7.59 20.74
CA ASP A 112 -7.20 8.95 20.57
C ASP A 112 -5.82 8.96 19.92
N ILE A 113 -4.96 7.98 20.23
CA ILE A 113 -3.70 7.75 19.50
C ILE A 113 -4.01 7.43 18.04
N MET A 114 -4.87 6.44 17.79
CA MET A 114 -5.18 5.94 16.44
C MET A 114 -5.87 6.99 15.54
N LYS A 115 -6.70 7.87 16.13
CA LYS A 115 -7.47 8.89 15.38
C LYS A 115 -6.57 9.86 14.61
N LYS A 116 -5.36 10.13 15.10
CA LYS A 116 -4.37 11.01 14.45
C LYS A 116 -3.31 10.24 13.65
N SER A 117 -3.36 8.90 13.70
CA SER A 117 -2.38 8.02 13.09
C SER A 117 -2.74 7.60 11.68
N ALA A 118 -4.01 7.69 11.27
CA ALA A 118 -4.47 7.14 10.00
C ALA A 118 -4.73 8.23 8.94
N LEU A 119 -4.16 8.04 7.76
CA LEU A 119 -4.53 8.76 6.55
C LEU A 119 -5.22 7.79 5.59
N PHE A 120 -6.49 8.07 5.29
CA PHE A 120 -7.29 7.24 4.40
C PHE A 120 -7.35 7.87 3.01
N HIS A 121 -7.25 7.02 1.99
CA HIS A 121 -7.50 7.42 0.61
C HIS A 121 -8.49 6.44 -0.03
N ALA A 122 -9.41 6.96 -0.83
CA ALA A 122 -10.37 6.15 -1.57
C ALA A 122 -10.48 6.71 -2.98
N THR A 123 -10.50 5.81 -3.96
CA THR A 123 -10.60 6.18 -5.38
C THR A 123 -11.29 5.07 -6.17
N SER A 124 -11.63 5.35 -7.42
CA SER A 124 -12.20 4.37 -8.34
C SER A 124 -11.47 4.38 -9.68
N PHE A 125 -11.20 3.20 -10.22
CA PHE A 125 -10.57 3.02 -11.53
C PHE A 125 -11.57 2.42 -12.52
N PRO A 126 -11.82 3.06 -13.69
CA PRO A 126 -12.45 2.38 -14.81
C PRO A 126 -11.54 1.27 -15.32
N LEU A 127 -12.06 0.04 -15.37
CA LEU A 127 -11.34 -1.13 -15.91
C LEU A 127 -11.73 -1.39 -17.36
N ARG A 128 -13.02 -1.28 -17.69
CA ARG A 128 -13.58 -1.45 -19.03
C ARG A 128 -14.84 -0.62 -19.23
#